data_AF-A0A1F6V9Q1-F1
#
_entry.id   AF-A0A1F6V9Q1-F1
#
_cell.length_a   1.000
_cell.length_b   1.000
_cell.length_c   1.000
_cell.angle_alpha   90.00
_cell.angle_beta   90.00
_cell.angle_gamma   90.00
#
_symmetry.space_group_name_H-M   'P 1'
#
loop_
_entity.id
_entity.type
_entity.pdbx_description
1 polymer ?
#
loop_
_entity_poly.entity_id
_entity_poly.type
_entity_poly.pdbx_seq_one_letter_code
_entity_poly.pdbx_strand_id
1 'polypeptide(L)'
;MNQYIQKNQYKKGFINTIVGAIGVIILAGIAGYLIINRQPPPETTTVIGSFEDCAKAGYPVGESYPRQCSAPDGSTFIEELTTEPTNPINPGNIYCTQDAKLCPDGSWTSRTAPNCEFAPCGVNPSEPVTIQPYNPDDDRGGLYNYPNYSLTKVPTAPISVKYLVEHRSALDQKIVTVRGVVVGIPAQPPCVAAGTCELYMQPSIILADTKDANRNKDYDLMVFVGEDTDQNEYPVGKTVEIKMQITASKTVVYGNKVY
;
A
#
# COMPACT_ATOMS: atom_id res chain seq x y z
N MET A 1 -60.76 70.07 -57.73
CA MET A 1 -60.00 70.46 -56.52
C MET A 1 -60.15 69.47 -55.34
N ASN A 2 -60.43 68.16 -55.58
CA ASN A 2 -60.87 67.24 -54.50
C ASN A 2 -60.09 65.90 -54.41
N GLN A 3 -59.02 65.71 -55.19
CA GLN A 3 -58.20 64.49 -55.12
C GLN A 3 -56.88 64.64 -54.33
N TYR A 4 -56.51 65.87 -53.97
CA TYR A 4 -55.26 66.14 -53.26
C TYR A 4 -55.38 65.98 -51.73
N ILE A 5 -56.59 66.12 -51.16
CA ILE A 5 -56.83 66.03 -49.71
C ILE A 5 -56.91 64.57 -49.23
N GLN A 6 -57.40 63.64 -50.06
CA GLN A 6 -57.58 62.23 -49.71
C GLN A 6 -56.26 61.45 -49.51
N LYS A 7 -55.21 61.75 -50.30
CA LYS A 7 -53.89 61.09 -50.14
C LYS A 7 -53.18 61.42 -48.83
N ASN A 8 -53.47 62.59 -48.23
CA ASN A 8 -52.78 63.06 -47.03
C ASN A 8 -53.41 62.50 -45.73
N GLN A 9 -54.70 62.19 -45.75
CA GLN A 9 -55.41 61.52 -44.65
C GLN A 9 -54.96 60.05 -44.51
N TYR A 10 -54.80 59.34 -45.64
CA TYR A 10 -54.34 57.95 -45.66
C TYR A 10 -52.89 57.79 -45.17
N LYS A 11 -51.98 58.71 -45.54
CA LYS A 11 -50.58 58.70 -45.06
C LYS A 11 -50.47 58.92 -43.54
N LYS A 12 -51.29 59.78 -42.94
CA LYS A 12 -51.25 60.04 -41.49
C LYS A 12 -51.77 58.85 -40.67
N GLY A 13 -52.81 58.17 -41.15
CA GLY A 13 -53.31 56.93 -40.52
C GLY A 13 -52.27 55.82 -40.55
N PHE A 14 -51.66 55.59 -41.72
CA PHE A 14 -50.66 54.53 -41.92
C PHE A 14 -49.36 54.77 -41.13
N ILE A 15 -48.88 56.02 -41.03
CA ILE A 15 -47.71 56.36 -40.22
C ILE A 15 -47.98 56.11 -38.73
N ASN A 16 -49.16 56.47 -38.21
CA ASN A 16 -49.49 56.22 -36.81
C ASN A 16 -49.62 54.72 -36.49
N THR A 17 -50.10 53.90 -37.45
CA THR A 17 -50.14 52.43 -37.25
C THR A 17 -48.75 51.82 -37.23
N ILE A 18 -47.85 52.28 -38.10
CA ILE A 18 -46.46 51.82 -38.14
C ILE A 18 -45.70 52.24 -36.89
N VAL A 19 -45.85 53.48 -36.43
CA VAL A 19 -45.21 53.97 -35.20
C VAL A 19 -45.73 53.19 -33.98
N GLY A 20 -47.03 52.88 -33.94
CA GLY A 20 -47.61 52.01 -32.92
C GLY A 20 -47.02 50.59 -32.93
N ALA A 21 -46.92 49.97 -34.11
CA ALA A 21 -46.36 48.62 -34.25
C ALA A 21 -44.87 48.56 -33.87
N ILE A 22 -44.08 49.56 -34.26
CA ILE A 22 -42.66 49.67 -33.90
C ILE A 22 -42.52 49.87 -32.38
N GLY A 23 -43.36 50.71 -31.76
CA GLY A 23 -43.36 50.90 -30.31
C GLY A 23 -43.63 49.60 -29.54
N VAL A 24 -44.56 48.77 -30.01
CA VAL A 24 -44.86 47.47 -29.40
C VAL A 24 -43.69 46.50 -29.56
N ILE A 25 -43.02 46.47 -30.72
CA ILE A 25 -41.84 45.62 -30.94
C ILE A 25 -40.67 46.05 -30.05
N ILE A 26 -40.43 47.36 -29.89
CA ILE A 26 -39.38 47.88 -29.01
C ILE A 26 -39.70 47.54 -27.55
N LEU A 27 -40.94 47.70 -27.10
CA LEU A 27 -41.35 47.33 -25.74
C LEU A 27 -41.25 45.82 -25.49
N ALA A 28 -41.60 44.98 -26.47
CA ALA A 28 -41.41 43.53 -26.38
C ALA A 28 -39.92 43.15 -26.36
N GLY A 29 -39.08 43.84 -27.12
CA GLY A 29 -37.62 43.66 -27.10
C GLY A 29 -36.99 44.06 -25.76
N ILE A 30 -37.41 45.20 -25.18
CA ILE A 30 -36.94 45.64 -23.86
C ILE A 30 -37.42 44.68 -22.77
N ALA A 31 -38.68 44.25 -22.82
CA ALA A 31 -39.21 43.25 -21.88
C ALA A 31 -38.46 41.91 -21.99
N GLY A 32 -38.20 41.43 -23.21
CA GLY A 32 -37.40 40.23 -23.46
C GLY A 32 -35.96 40.37 -22.96
N TYR A 33 -35.32 41.51 -23.21
CA TYR A 33 -33.96 41.82 -22.73
C TYR A 33 -33.89 41.84 -21.20
N LEU A 34 -34.89 42.44 -20.54
CA LEU A 34 -34.97 42.45 -19.08
C LEU A 34 -35.24 41.06 -18.51
N ILE A 35 -36.02 40.21 -19.18
CA ILE A 35 -36.25 38.81 -18.76
C ILE A 35 -34.97 37.98 -18.91
N ILE A 36 -34.20 38.15 -19.99
CA ILE A 36 -32.94 37.43 -20.21
C ILE A 36 -31.88 37.87 -19.18
N ASN A 37 -31.76 39.17 -18.90
CA ASN A 37 -30.79 39.69 -17.91
C ASN A 37 -31.24 39.52 -16.45
N ARG A 38 -32.46 39.02 -16.20
CA ARG A 38 -32.96 38.67 -14.86
C ARG A 38 -32.70 37.21 -14.48
N GLN A 39 -32.12 36.40 -15.37
CA GLN A 39 -31.66 35.07 -14.98
C GLN A 39 -30.51 35.27 -13.96
N PRO A 40 -30.67 34.84 -12.69
CA PRO A 40 -29.51 34.74 -11.82
C PRO A 40 -28.47 33.85 -12.51
N PRO A 41 -27.17 34.13 -12.37
CA PRO A 41 -26.13 33.26 -12.91
C PRO A 41 -26.46 31.82 -12.48
N PRO A 42 -26.30 30.81 -13.35
CA PRO A 42 -26.61 29.44 -13.00
C PRO A 42 -25.87 29.12 -11.71
N GLU A 43 -26.61 28.91 -10.62
CA GLU A 43 -26.06 28.34 -9.39
C GLU A 43 -25.51 27.00 -9.81
N THR A 44 -24.19 26.99 -10.01
CA THR A 44 -23.46 25.79 -10.29
C THR A 44 -23.36 25.11 -8.95
N THR A 45 -24.41 24.39 -8.57
CA THR A 45 -24.33 23.34 -7.56
C THR A 45 -23.40 22.30 -8.16
N THR A 46 -22.10 22.52 -8.02
CA THR A 46 -21.07 21.54 -8.32
C THR A 46 -21.38 20.36 -7.42
N VAL A 47 -22.11 19.38 -7.93
CA VAL A 47 -22.35 18.11 -7.27
C VAL A 47 -20.99 17.43 -7.22
N ILE A 48 -20.29 17.63 -6.11
CA ILE A 48 -19.00 17.00 -5.85
C ILE A 48 -19.33 15.56 -5.50
N GLY A 49 -18.98 14.63 -6.39
CA GLY A 49 -19.24 13.21 -6.19
C GLY A 49 -18.02 12.41 -5.73
N SER A 50 -16.84 13.03 -5.71
CA SER A 50 -15.57 12.33 -5.51
C SER A 50 -14.50 13.19 -4.81
N PHE A 51 -13.46 12.54 -4.29
CA PHE A 51 -12.30 13.21 -3.73
C PHE A 51 -11.58 14.09 -4.76
N GLU A 52 -11.43 13.59 -5.99
CA GLU A 52 -10.79 14.33 -7.08
C GLU A 52 -11.56 15.61 -7.42
N ASP A 53 -12.89 15.51 -7.52
CA ASP A 53 -13.74 16.69 -7.77
C ASP A 53 -13.66 17.70 -6.63
N CYS A 54 -13.60 17.20 -5.38
CA CYS A 54 -13.48 18.04 -4.19
C CYS A 54 -12.14 18.78 -4.16
N ALA A 55 -11.03 18.08 -4.37
CA ALA A 55 -9.69 18.66 -4.36
C ALA A 55 -9.49 19.64 -5.52
N LYS A 56 -10.01 19.31 -6.71
CA LYS A 56 -9.93 20.15 -7.91
C LYS A 56 -10.78 21.42 -7.79
N ALA A 57 -11.87 21.36 -7.03
CA ALA A 57 -12.67 22.54 -6.69
C ALA A 57 -11.99 23.46 -5.66
N GLY A 58 -10.82 23.07 -5.13
CA GLY A 58 -10.00 23.91 -4.24
C GLY A 58 -10.41 23.87 -2.77
N TYR A 59 -11.21 22.88 -2.37
CA TYR A 59 -11.63 22.70 -0.99
C TYR A 59 -10.50 22.16 -0.10
N PRO A 60 -10.56 22.38 1.24
CA PRO A 60 -9.48 21.98 2.15
C PRO A 60 -9.27 20.45 2.12
N VAL A 61 -8.04 20.05 1.82
CA VAL A 61 -7.56 18.66 1.86
C VAL A 61 -6.67 18.47 3.09
N GLY A 62 -7.01 17.50 3.94
CA GLY A 62 -6.25 17.15 5.13
C GLY A 62 -4.96 16.37 4.82
N GLU A 63 -3.96 16.49 5.69
CA GLU A 63 -2.63 15.87 5.55
C GLU A 63 -2.55 14.41 6.01
N SER A 64 -3.65 13.84 6.52
CA SER A 64 -3.73 12.42 6.89
C SER A 64 -3.69 11.52 5.65
N TYR A 65 -3.15 10.29 5.79
CA TYR A 65 -3.19 9.26 4.75
C TYR A 65 -4.18 8.15 5.13
N PRO A 66 -5.20 7.84 4.30
CA PRO A 66 -5.55 8.46 3.01
C PRO A 66 -6.07 9.89 3.17
N ARG A 67 -5.84 10.74 2.15
CA ARG A 67 -6.21 12.15 2.18
C ARG A 67 -7.73 12.31 2.21
N GLN A 68 -8.20 13.37 2.88
CA GLN A 68 -9.63 13.68 3.02
C GLN A 68 -9.89 15.10 2.57
N CYS A 69 -10.94 15.33 1.80
CA CYS A 69 -11.35 16.65 1.31
C CYS A 69 -12.74 17.01 1.85
N SER A 70 -12.89 18.20 2.44
CA SER A 70 -14.15 18.65 3.07
C SER A 70 -14.88 19.69 2.20
N ALA A 71 -16.10 19.36 1.77
CA ALA A 71 -16.94 20.24 0.96
C ALA A 71 -17.81 21.19 1.81
N PRO A 72 -18.30 22.31 1.25
CA PRO A 72 -19.09 23.32 1.97
C PRO A 72 -20.45 22.84 2.49
N ASP A 73 -20.98 21.78 1.89
CA ASP A 73 -22.23 21.12 2.32
C ASP A 73 -22.03 20.20 3.54
N GLY A 74 -20.79 20.10 4.04
CA GLY A 74 -20.40 19.26 5.17
C GLY A 74 -20.04 17.82 4.78
N SER A 75 -20.13 17.45 3.50
CA SER A 75 -19.66 16.16 3.02
C SER A 75 -18.14 16.09 3.04
N THR A 76 -17.59 14.91 3.34
CA THR A 76 -16.14 14.64 3.30
C THR A 76 -15.88 13.47 2.36
N PHE A 77 -14.96 13.66 1.43
CA PHE A 77 -14.55 12.67 0.44
C PHE A 77 -13.17 12.15 0.78
N ILE A 78 -13.00 10.82 0.83
CA ILE A 78 -11.73 10.16 1.14
C ILE A 78 -11.10 9.69 -0.18
N GLU A 79 -9.80 9.88 -0.33
CA GLU A 79 -9.04 9.36 -1.47
C GLU A 79 -9.13 7.83 -1.52
N GLU A 80 -9.74 7.29 -2.57
CA GLU A 80 -9.75 5.86 -2.82
C GLU A 80 -8.37 5.47 -3.34
N LEU A 81 -7.57 4.84 -2.48
CA LEU A 81 -6.30 4.26 -2.87
C LEU A 81 -6.62 3.14 -3.86
N THR A 82 -6.26 3.31 -5.13
CA THR A 82 -6.30 2.22 -6.10
C THR A 82 -5.34 1.15 -5.59
N THR A 83 -5.88 0.13 -4.93
CA THR A 83 -5.12 -1.10 -4.74
C THR A 83 -4.90 -1.65 -6.13
N GLU A 84 -3.66 -1.60 -6.60
CA GLU A 84 -3.27 -2.49 -7.69
C GLU A 84 -3.72 -3.90 -7.31
N PRO A 85 -4.18 -4.74 -8.26
CA PRO A 85 -4.74 -6.05 -7.98
C PRO A 85 -3.61 -7.01 -7.60
N THR A 86 -2.99 -6.79 -6.45
CA THR A 86 -2.23 -7.79 -5.73
C THR A 86 -3.04 -8.19 -4.52
N ASN A 87 -3.58 -9.40 -4.64
CA ASN A 87 -3.91 -10.31 -3.55
C ASN A 87 -5.32 -10.14 -2.95
N PRO A 88 -6.19 -11.19 -2.95
CA PRO A 88 -7.44 -11.17 -2.22
C PRO A 88 -7.17 -10.90 -0.73
N ILE A 89 -7.95 -9.96 -0.18
CA ILE A 89 -7.90 -9.56 1.23
C ILE A 89 -8.03 -10.80 2.12
N ASN A 90 -6.93 -11.19 2.75
CA ASN A 90 -6.98 -11.93 3.99
C ASN A 90 -7.40 -10.92 5.07
N PRO A 91 -8.55 -11.08 5.75
CA PRO A 91 -9.01 -10.17 6.81
C PRO A 91 -8.11 -10.13 8.06
N GLY A 92 -6.93 -10.77 8.04
CA GLY A 92 -6.02 -10.89 9.17
C GLY A 92 -5.10 -9.69 9.45
N ASN A 93 -4.98 -8.70 8.55
CA ASN A 93 -4.05 -7.58 8.73
C ASN A 93 -4.78 -6.24 8.76
N ILE A 94 -5.65 -6.04 9.76
CA ILE A 94 -6.23 -4.74 10.08
C ILE A 94 -5.28 -4.02 11.03
N TYR A 95 -4.64 -2.96 10.56
CA TYR A 95 -3.78 -2.11 11.38
C TYR A 95 -4.60 -0.97 11.99
N CYS A 96 -4.69 -0.93 13.32
CA CYS A 96 -5.34 0.16 14.05
C CYS A 96 -4.31 1.21 14.49
N THR A 97 -4.75 2.45 14.65
CA THR A 97 -3.92 3.53 15.18
C THR A 97 -3.53 3.24 16.64
N GLN A 98 -2.30 3.61 17.03
CA GLN A 98 -1.73 3.34 18.36
C GLN A 98 -2.19 4.35 19.43
N ASP A 99 -3.45 4.79 19.35
CA ASP A 99 -4.00 5.72 20.32
C ASP A 99 -4.25 5.00 21.65
N ALA A 100 -4.03 5.72 22.77
CA ALA A 100 -4.29 5.23 24.12
C ALA A 100 -5.37 6.08 24.80
N LYS A 101 -6.29 5.42 25.51
CA LYS A 101 -7.36 6.06 26.30
C LYS A 101 -7.17 5.77 27.78
N LEU A 102 -7.16 6.81 28.61
CA LEU A 102 -7.08 6.69 30.07
C LEU A 102 -8.42 6.19 30.62
N CYS A 103 -8.34 5.17 31.45
CA CYS A 103 -9.47 4.55 32.14
C CYS A 103 -9.67 5.17 33.54
N PRO A 104 -10.89 5.10 34.12
CA PRO A 104 -11.19 5.67 35.44
C PRO A 104 -10.37 5.07 36.59
N ASP A 105 -9.82 3.87 36.42
CA ASP A 105 -8.92 3.19 37.35
C ASP A 105 -7.45 3.64 37.21
N GLY A 106 -7.16 4.55 36.29
CA GLY A 106 -5.82 5.06 35.99
C GLY A 106 -5.03 4.22 34.97
N SER A 107 -5.58 3.12 34.47
CA SER A 107 -4.97 2.29 33.41
C SER A 107 -5.17 2.89 32.02
N TRP A 108 -4.50 2.35 30.99
CA TRP A 108 -4.63 2.78 29.61
C TRP A 108 -5.09 1.63 28.71
N THR A 109 -6.01 1.91 27.79
CA THR A 109 -6.50 0.95 26.77
C THR A 109 -6.20 1.45 25.36
N SER A 110 -6.03 0.53 24.40
CA SER A 110 -5.73 0.84 22.99
C SER A 110 -6.87 0.39 22.07
N ARG A 111 -6.81 0.77 20.79
CA ARG A 111 -7.75 0.32 19.77
C ARG A 111 -7.49 -1.12 19.36
N THR A 112 -8.55 -1.88 19.09
CA THR A 112 -8.47 -3.30 18.70
C THR A 112 -9.27 -3.56 17.42
N ALA A 113 -8.74 -4.39 16.54
CA ALA A 113 -9.44 -4.90 15.37
C ALA A 113 -10.71 -5.68 15.78
N PRO A 114 -11.73 -5.82 14.90
CA PRO A 114 -11.77 -5.47 13.47
C PRO A 114 -12.24 -4.04 13.16
N ASN A 115 -12.82 -3.34 14.14
CA ASN A 115 -13.39 -2.00 13.95
C ASN A 115 -12.51 -0.87 14.50
N CYS A 116 -11.34 -1.19 15.08
CA CYS A 116 -10.40 -0.23 15.65
C CYS A 116 -11.02 0.66 16.73
N GLU A 117 -11.91 0.09 17.54
CA GLU A 117 -12.47 0.75 18.72
C GLU A 117 -11.60 0.48 19.95
N PHE A 118 -11.63 1.40 20.92
CA PHE A 118 -10.93 1.21 22.20
C PHE A 118 -11.49 -0.01 22.94
N ALA A 119 -10.60 -0.91 23.36
CA ALA A 119 -11.00 -2.03 24.20
C ALA A 119 -11.59 -1.51 25.54
N PRO A 120 -12.52 -2.25 26.17
CA PRO A 120 -13.09 -1.86 27.47
C PRO A 120 -12.02 -1.68 28.55
N CYS A 121 -12.22 -0.75 29.47
CA CYS A 121 -11.34 -0.59 30.62
C CYS A 121 -11.34 -1.85 31.50
N GLY A 122 -10.16 -2.27 31.97
CA GLY A 122 -10.00 -3.46 32.82
C GLY A 122 -9.73 -4.77 32.08
N VAL A 123 -9.62 -4.77 30.74
CA VAL A 123 -8.99 -5.87 30.01
C VAL A 123 -7.47 -5.70 30.07
N ASN A 124 -6.78 -6.61 30.75
CA ASN A 124 -5.33 -6.69 30.63
C ASN A 124 -5.00 -7.00 29.16
N PRO A 125 -4.00 -6.33 28.54
CA PRO A 125 -3.49 -6.69 27.21
C PRO A 125 -2.91 -8.12 27.13
N SER A 126 -3.00 -8.89 28.22
CA SER A 126 -2.52 -10.25 28.37
C SER A 126 -3.62 -11.29 28.44
N GLU A 127 -4.90 -10.97 28.19
CA GLU A 127 -5.80 -12.05 27.78
C GLU A 127 -5.50 -12.41 26.33
N PRO A 128 -5.12 -13.68 26.07
CA PRO A 128 -4.40 -14.01 24.87
C PRO A 128 -5.33 -13.76 23.67
N VAL A 129 -4.80 -13.15 22.61
CA VAL A 129 -5.03 -13.74 21.28
C VAL A 129 -4.97 -15.22 21.53
N THR A 130 -6.02 -15.99 21.23
CA THR A 130 -5.90 -17.44 21.27
C THR A 130 -4.87 -17.76 20.20
N ILE A 131 -3.60 -17.67 20.58
CA ILE A 131 -2.48 -18.35 19.98
C ILE A 131 -3.00 -19.76 20.17
N GLN A 132 -3.61 -20.29 19.11
CA GLN A 132 -3.70 -21.72 18.97
C GLN A 132 -2.31 -22.20 19.38
N PRO A 133 -2.20 -23.07 20.41
CA PRO A 133 -0.92 -23.45 20.98
C PRO A 133 0.02 -23.63 19.82
N TYR A 134 1.14 -22.88 19.77
CA TYR A 134 2.11 -22.88 18.66
C TYR A 134 2.13 -24.29 18.12
N ASN A 135 1.43 -24.48 17.00
CA ASN A 135 1.37 -25.78 16.42
C ASN A 135 2.67 -25.82 15.65
N PRO A 136 3.64 -26.68 16.01
CA PRO A 136 4.83 -26.86 15.18
C PRO A 136 4.47 -27.31 13.74
N ASP A 137 3.19 -27.66 13.49
CA ASP A 137 2.58 -27.88 12.18
C ASP A 137 1.62 -26.74 11.72
N ASP A 138 1.61 -25.53 12.32
CA ASP A 138 0.93 -24.35 11.71
C ASP A 138 1.81 -23.77 10.59
N ASP A 139 1.68 -24.48 9.50
CA ASP A 139 2.35 -24.41 8.21
C ASP A 139 2.07 -23.12 7.39
N ARG A 140 1.73 -22.00 8.01
CA ARG A 140 1.27 -20.79 7.31
C ARG A 140 2.36 -19.77 6.95
N GLY A 141 3.63 -20.13 7.09
CA GLY A 141 4.76 -19.24 6.78
C GLY A 141 6.05 -19.95 6.40
N GLY A 142 6.94 -19.22 5.71
CA GLY A 142 8.25 -19.70 5.29
C GLY A 142 8.20 -20.67 4.11
N LEU A 143 9.03 -21.71 4.17
CA LEU A 143 9.21 -22.69 3.10
C LEU A 143 8.10 -23.75 3.00
N TYR A 144 7.00 -23.63 3.74
CA TYR A 144 5.97 -24.66 3.79
C TYR A 144 5.40 -25.03 2.41
N ASN A 145 5.12 -24.02 1.59
CA ASN A 145 4.54 -24.19 0.26
C ASN A 145 5.56 -24.75 -0.77
N TYR A 146 6.80 -25.01 -0.36
CA TYR A 146 7.86 -25.52 -1.21
C TYR A 146 8.10 -27.02 -0.99
N PRO A 147 8.43 -27.77 -2.06
CA PRO A 147 8.67 -29.20 -1.97
C PRO A 147 9.67 -29.55 -0.86
N ASN A 148 9.43 -30.66 -0.16
CA ASN A 148 10.30 -31.17 0.89
C ASN A 148 10.48 -32.69 0.71
N TYR A 149 11.40 -33.05 -0.16
CA TYR A 149 11.67 -34.41 -0.57
C TYR A 149 12.57 -35.12 0.43
N SER A 150 12.26 -36.39 0.70
CA SER A 150 13.09 -37.26 1.54
C SER A 150 14.37 -37.70 0.81
N LEU A 151 15.44 -37.92 1.56
CA LEU A 151 16.69 -38.48 1.04
C LEU A 151 16.96 -39.86 1.64
N THR A 152 17.40 -40.81 0.81
CA THR A 152 17.90 -42.10 1.27
C THR A 152 19.38 -42.06 1.65
N LYS A 153 20.12 -41.07 1.11
CA LYS A 153 21.55 -40.88 1.37
C LYS A 153 21.90 -39.40 1.35
N VAL A 154 22.79 -38.98 2.25
CA VAL A 154 23.34 -37.62 2.28
C VAL A 154 24.26 -37.44 1.07
N PRO A 155 24.07 -36.40 0.23
CA PRO A 155 24.93 -36.11 -0.90
C PRO A 155 26.38 -35.87 -0.47
N THR A 156 27.33 -36.46 -1.20
CA THR A 156 28.78 -36.26 -0.98
C THR A 156 29.38 -35.24 -1.94
N ALA A 157 28.71 -34.93 -3.05
CA ALA A 157 29.10 -33.90 -3.99
C ALA A 157 28.46 -32.55 -3.63
N PRO A 158 29.01 -31.41 -4.08
CA PRO A 158 28.38 -30.11 -3.91
C PRO A 158 26.96 -30.07 -4.49
N ILE A 159 25.99 -29.64 -3.68
CA ILE A 159 24.58 -29.50 -4.08
C ILE A 159 24.22 -28.04 -4.32
N SER A 160 23.25 -27.78 -5.20
CA SER A 160 22.72 -26.43 -5.44
C SER A 160 21.90 -25.92 -4.25
N VAL A 161 21.69 -24.61 -4.16
CA VAL A 161 20.87 -23.98 -3.12
C VAL A 161 19.42 -24.47 -3.21
N LYS A 162 18.81 -24.50 -4.39
CA LYS A 162 17.44 -25.00 -4.56
C LYS A 162 17.28 -26.43 -4.09
N TYR A 163 18.19 -27.32 -4.50
CA TYR A 163 18.17 -28.72 -4.08
C TYR A 163 18.20 -28.85 -2.55
N LEU A 164 19.05 -28.07 -1.87
CA LEU A 164 19.10 -28.08 -0.42
C LEU A 164 17.76 -27.66 0.19
N VAL A 165 17.18 -26.56 -0.28
CA VAL A 165 15.87 -26.05 0.19
C VAL A 165 14.76 -27.09 -0.03
N GLU A 166 14.77 -27.78 -1.17
CA GLU A 166 13.78 -28.81 -1.50
C GLU A 166 13.96 -30.13 -0.74
N HIS A 167 15.10 -30.32 -0.06
CA HIS A 167 15.39 -31.50 0.77
C HIS A 167 15.70 -31.12 2.23
N ARG A 168 15.31 -29.90 2.63
CA ARG A 168 15.72 -29.25 3.88
C ARG A 168 15.55 -30.13 5.11
N SER A 169 14.40 -30.78 5.29
CA SER A 169 14.18 -31.61 6.48
C SER A 169 15.01 -32.89 6.48
N ALA A 170 15.34 -33.44 5.31
CA ALA A 170 16.22 -34.61 5.21
C ALA A 170 17.70 -34.25 5.44
N LEU A 171 18.05 -32.98 5.27
CA LEU A 171 19.39 -32.44 5.47
C LEU A 171 19.59 -31.81 6.86
N ASP A 172 18.56 -31.75 7.70
CA ASP A 172 18.67 -31.19 9.05
C ASP A 172 19.77 -31.88 9.87
N GLN A 173 20.58 -31.07 10.55
CA GLN A 173 21.77 -31.44 11.31
C GLN A 173 22.88 -32.14 10.50
N LYS A 174 22.76 -32.25 9.16
CA LYS A 174 23.79 -32.84 8.30
C LYS A 174 24.81 -31.80 7.87
N ILE A 175 26.02 -32.28 7.59
CA ILE A 175 27.08 -31.47 6.99
C ILE A 175 27.10 -31.79 5.50
N VAL A 176 26.92 -30.77 4.66
CA VAL A 176 26.94 -30.87 3.20
C VAL A 176 27.76 -29.74 2.60
N THR A 177 28.22 -29.92 1.36
CA THR A 177 28.83 -28.83 0.59
C THR A 177 27.78 -28.25 -0.34
N VAL A 178 27.59 -26.93 -0.28
CA VAL A 178 26.59 -26.22 -1.10
C VAL A 178 27.31 -25.29 -2.05
N ARG A 179 26.93 -25.37 -3.32
CA ARG A 179 27.40 -24.50 -4.40
C ARG A 179 26.34 -23.46 -4.71
N GLY A 180 26.68 -22.19 -4.61
CA GLY A 180 25.76 -21.08 -4.86
C GLY A 180 26.48 -19.81 -5.27
N VAL A 181 25.74 -18.83 -5.79
CA VAL A 181 26.18 -17.48 -6.08
C VAL A 181 25.87 -16.58 -4.89
N VAL A 182 26.85 -15.81 -4.42
CA VAL A 182 26.63 -14.80 -3.38
C VAL A 182 25.77 -13.69 -3.97
N VAL A 183 24.58 -13.45 -3.41
CA VAL A 183 23.63 -12.43 -3.93
C VAL A 183 23.41 -11.27 -2.98
N GLY A 184 23.85 -11.40 -1.74
CA GLY A 184 23.76 -10.33 -0.74
C GLY A 184 24.63 -10.60 0.47
N ILE A 185 25.04 -9.52 1.12
CA ILE A 185 25.69 -9.53 2.42
C ILE A 185 24.79 -8.65 3.30
N PRO A 186 24.03 -9.23 4.25
CA PRO A 186 23.19 -8.45 5.15
C PRO A 186 24.05 -7.40 5.87
N ALA A 187 23.60 -6.14 5.82
CA ALA A 187 24.32 -5.07 6.50
C ALA A 187 24.38 -5.35 7.99
N GLN A 188 25.58 -5.43 8.55
CA GLN A 188 25.75 -5.34 9.99
C GLN A 188 25.43 -3.90 10.40
N PRO A 189 24.53 -3.66 11.37
CA PRO A 189 24.29 -2.31 11.85
C PRO A 189 25.62 -1.74 12.36
N PRO A 190 25.90 -0.43 12.12
CA PRO A 190 27.13 0.17 12.58
C PRO A 190 27.23 0.00 14.09
N CYS A 191 28.24 -0.75 14.53
CA CYS A 191 28.62 -0.87 15.92
C CYS A 191 28.96 0.53 16.42
N VAL A 192 28.01 1.22 17.07
CA VAL A 192 28.28 2.54 17.65
C VAL A 192 29.27 2.31 18.77
N ALA A 193 30.40 3.02 18.71
CA ALA A 193 31.50 2.96 19.67
C ALA A 193 31.03 3.44 21.07
N ALA A 194 30.31 2.58 21.79
CA ALA A 194 29.87 2.80 23.16
C ALA A 194 29.45 1.48 23.83
N GLY A 195 30.38 0.51 23.90
CA GLY A 195 30.38 -0.53 24.94
C GLY A 195 29.20 -1.51 25.02
N THR A 196 28.18 -1.45 24.16
CA THR A 196 26.99 -2.32 24.23
C THR A 196 26.61 -2.90 22.86
N CYS A 197 27.60 -3.31 22.07
CA CYS A 197 27.37 -4.26 20.97
C CYS A 197 27.07 -5.66 21.55
N GLU A 198 26.01 -5.79 22.34
CA GLU A 198 25.61 -7.05 22.98
C GLU A 198 24.68 -7.90 22.12
N LEU A 199 24.36 -7.46 20.90
CA LEU A 199 23.69 -8.29 19.91
C LEU A 199 24.70 -8.67 18.83
N TYR A 200 25.57 -9.63 19.16
CA TYR A 200 26.47 -10.33 18.24
C TYR A 200 25.66 -11.01 17.14
N MET A 201 25.25 -10.26 16.11
CA MET A 201 24.73 -10.84 14.89
C MET A 201 25.92 -11.43 14.13
N GLN A 202 26.01 -12.76 14.14
CA GLN A 202 27.03 -13.49 13.41
C GLN A 202 27.05 -13.05 11.94
N PRO A 203 28.22 -12.80 11.35
CA PRO A 203 28.33 -12.41 9.95
C PRO A 203 27.72 -13.51 9.08
N SER A 204 26.92 -13.09 8.10
CA SER A 204 26.20 -13.97 7.21
C SER A 204 26.27 -13.47 5.78
N ILE A 205 26.03 -14.37 4.84
CA ILE A 205 25.87 -14.09 3.42
C ILE A 205 24.60 -14.77 2.91
N ILE A 206 24.09 -14.28 1.78
CA ILE A 206 22.95 -14.87 1.10
C ILE A 206 23.44 -15.55 -0.18
N LEU A 207 23.15 -16.85 -0.30
CA LEU A 207 23.44 -17.65 -1.48
C LEU A 207 22.16 -17.91 -2.28
N ALA A 208 22.29 -17.94 -3.60
CA ALA A 208 21.23 -18.37 -4.52
C ALA A 208 21.82 -19.23 -5.65
N ASP A 209 20.98 -19.91 -6.43
CA ASP A 209 21.46 -20.66 -7.60
C ASP A 209 21.91 -19.77 -8.76
N THR A 210 21.41 -18.53 -8.81
CA THR A 210 21.69 -17.59 -9.89
C THR A 210 21.74 -16.15 -9.37
N LYS A 211 22.46 -15.28 -10.08
CA LYS A 211 22.50 -13.83 -9.84
C LYS A 211 21.33 -13.07 -10.48
N ASP A 212 20.40 -13.77 -11.13
CA ASP A 212 19.24 -13.14 -11.76
C ASP A 212 18.42 -12.36 -10.72
N ALA A 213 18.04 -11.13 -11.08
CA ALA A 213 17.22 -10.26 -10.24
C ALA A 213 15.79 -10.80 -10.10
N ASN A 214 15.31 -11.55 -11.09
CA ASN A 214 13.95 -12.13 -11.14
C ASN A 214 13.88 -13.55 -10.58
N ARG A 215 14.96 -14.05 -9.97
CA ARG A 215 14.94 -15.37 -9.32
C ARG A 215 13.94 -15.40 -8.17
N ASN A 216 13.47 -16.59 -7.83
CA ASN A 216 12.65 -16.76 -6.63
C ASN A 216 13.53 -16.62 -5.37
N LYS A 217 13.33 -15.53 -4.62
CA LYS A 217 14.09 -15.20 -3.40
C LYS A 217 13.73 -16.07 -2.20
N ASP A 218 12.62 -16.82 -2.25
CA ASP A 218 12.27 -17.75 -1.17
C ASP A 218 13.25 -18.92 -1.09
N TYR A 219 13.97 -19.20 -2.18
CA TYR A 219 15.07 -20.17 -2.22
C TYR A 219 16.42 -19.58 -1.78
N ASP A 220 16.52 -18.28 -1.53
CA ASP A 220 17.77 -17.68 -1.09
C ASP A 220 18.15 -18.25 0.29
N LEU A 221 19.36 -18.78 0.41
CA LEU A 221 19.86 -19.43 1.60
C LEU A 221 20.74 -18.49 2.40
N MET A 222 20.36 -18.24 3.66
CA MET A 222 21.22 -17.55 4.61
C MET A 222 22.29 -18.51 5.14
N VAL A 223 23.55 -18.09 5.07
CA VAL A 223 24.71 -18.84 5.56
C VAL A 223 25.50 -17.99 6.54
N PHE A 224 25.67 -18.48 7.76
CA PHE A 224 26.56 -17.89 8.76
C PHE A 224 28.00 -18.30 8.48
N VAL A 225 28.90 -17.32 8.31
CA VAL A 225 30.29 -17.55 7.89
C VAL A 225 31.29 -17.49 9.04
N GLY A 226 30.87 -17.07 10.24
CA GLY A 226 31.71 -17.01 11.44
C GLY A 226 32.47 -15.69 11.58
N GLU A 227 32.72 -15.28 12.83
CA GLU A 227 33.16 -13.93 13.23
C GLU A 227 34.50 -13.48 12.61
N ASP A 228 35.41 -14.43 12.38
CA ASP A 228 36.74 -14.15 11.84
C ASP A 228 36.79 -14.11 10.30
N THR A 229 35.68 -14.38 9.61
CA THR A 229 35.69 -14.36 8.13
C THR A 229 35.59 -12.94 7.60
N ASP A 230 36.58 -12.53 6.80
CA ASP A 230 36.55 -11.28 6.04
C ASP A 230 35.38 -11.32 5.04
N GLN A 231 34.50 -10.32 5.06
CA GLN A 231 33.41 -10.18 4.09
C GLN A 231 33.93 -10.11 2.64
N ASN A 232 35.17 -9.67 2.43
CA ASN A 232 35.81 -9.66 1.11
C ASN A 232 36.07 -11.07 0.56
N GLU A 233 36.04 -12.13 1.38
CA GLU A 233 36.12 -13.53 0.94
C GLU A 233 34.89 -13.93 0.10
N TYR A 234 33.77 -13.20 0.23
CA TYR A 234 32.50 -13.51 -0.44
C TYR A 234 32.01 -12.36 -1.32
N PRO A 235 32.63 -12.08 -2.47
CA PRO A 235 32.20 -11.01 -3.35
C PRO A 235 30.82 -11.33 -3.95
N VAL A 236 29.90 -10.37 -3.89
CA VAL A 236 28.58 -10.48 -4.52
C VAL A 236 28.74 -10.76 -6.03
N GLY A 237 27.96 -11.72 -6.53
CA GLY A 237 27.96 -12.21 -7.90
C GLY A 237 28.96 -13.34 -8.18
N LYS A 238 29.77 -13.77 -7.21
CA LYS A 238 30.70 -14.90 -7.35
C LYS A 238 30.07 -16.21 -6.89
N THR A 239 30.41 -17.29 -7.59
CA THR A 239 30.06 -18.64 -7.19
C THR A 239 31.04 -19.14 -6.14
N VAL A 240 30.52 -19.72 -5.06
CA VAL A 240 31.28 -20.30 -3.96
C VAL A 240 30.77 -21.69 -3.64
N GLU A 241 31.65 -22.53 -3.09
CA GLU A 241 31.30 -23.84 -2.53
C GLU A 241 31.64 -23.82 -1.05
N ILE A 242 30.62 -23.97 -0.21
CA ILE A 242 30.76 -23.85 1.24
C ILE A 242 30.32 -25.15 1.88
N LYS A 243 31.23 -25.75 2.66
CA LYS A 243 30.91 -26.86 3.56
C LYS A 243 30.26 -26.28 4.81
N MET A 244 29.06 -26.73 5.11
CA MET A 244 28.24 -26.16 6.18
C MET A 244 27.39 -27.23 6.87
N GLN A 245 27.13 -27.03 8.15
CA GLN A 245 26.12 -27.77 8.90
C GLN A 245 24.77 -27.09 8.68
N ILE A 246 23.77 -27.88 8.29
CA ILE A 246 22.43 -27.38 8.00
C ILE A 246 21.58 -27.44 9.26
N THR A 247 20.85 -26.35 9.51
CA THR A 247 19.74 -26.33 10.45
C THR A 247 18.47 -26.08 9.67
N ALA A 248 17.53 -27.03 9.72
CA ALA A 248 16.36 -27.02 8.86
C ALA A 248 15.13 -27.64 9.51
N SER A 249 13.96 -27.17 9.11
CA SER A 249 12.66 -27.76 9.42
C SER A 249 11.79 -27.82 8.15
N LYS A 250 10.49 -28.10 8.28
CA LYS A 250 9.54 -27.96 7.16
C LYS A 250 9.43 -26.52 6.64
N THR A 251 9.71 -25.51 7.47
CA THR A 251 9.39 -24.10 7.20
C THR A 251 10.61 -23.18 7.15
N VAL A 252 11.76 -23.59 7.68
CA VAL A 252 12.99 -22.79 7.71
C VAL A 252 14.21 -23.61 7.31
N VAL A 253 15.22 -22.95 6.72
CA VAL A 253 16.54 -23.52 6.50
C VAL A 253 17.62 -22.45 6.51
N TYR A 254 18.73 -22.73 7.18
CA TYR A 254 19.95 -21.92 7.13
C TYR A 254 21.18 -22.81 7.31
N GLY A 255 22.35 -22.30 6.91
CA GLY A 255 23.61 -23.02 7.00
C GLY A 255 24.60 -22.34 7.95
N ASN A 256 25.41 -23.12 8.66
CA ASN A 256 26.55 -22.64 9.43
C ASN A 256 27.84 -23.19 8.80
N LYS A 257 28.74 -22.32 8.33
CA LYS A 257 30.03 -22.71 7.74
C LYS A 257 30.81 -23.58 8.72
N VAL A 258 31.34 -24.70 8.23
CA VAL A 258 32.21 -25.60 8.99
C VAL A 258 33.63 -25.48 8.42
N TYR A 259 34.58 -25.18 9.32
CA TYR A 259 36.01 -25.10 9.01
C TYR A 259 36.67 -26.49 8.95
#